data_AF-A0AA93HJX3-F1
#
_entry.id   AF-A0AA93HJX3-F1
#
_cell.length_a   1.000
_cell.length_b   1.000
_cell.length_c   1.000
_cell.angle_alpha   90.00
_cell.angle_beta   90.00
_cell.angle_gamma   90.00
#
_symmetry.space_group_name_H-M   'P 1'
#
loop_
_entity.id
_entity.type
_entity.pdbx_description
1 polymer ?
#
loop_
_entity_poly.entity_id
_entity_poly.type
_entity_poly.pdbx_seq_one_letter_code
_entity_poly.pdbx_strand_id
1 'polypeptide(L)'
;MTALELLGSVGVSAVTAGGIVWAGAQRVAGKWLDSRFTHRLEAVKLEGQRQLEATRQEHTTFLERQKFERATLLDRSAKLNQREFEVIPDIWERATEAHYAILKLISIWQEGADVGRLSEPEFEAFLDKSRLETWQKDEIRALDRFKRTTYYSDAQGWFRHQDANLAVVAFNRAAANGSIFLHPETHARFEEFGEAMRQAFRHWSMNLQFRLDGNPLSKEEDDPVSLYRKDGDERYHTLAGYLRERYWITPEGEAL
;
A
#
# COMPACT_ATOMS: atom_id res chain seq x y z
N MET A 1 -15.69 124.39 22.24
CA MET A 1 -14.44 123.98 21.57
C MET A 1 -14.19 122.52 21.92
N THR A 2 -14.25 121.68 20.90
CA THR A 2 -14.61 120.26 20.94
C THR A 2 -13.38 119.34 20.96
N ALA A 3 -13.34 118.43 21.93
CA ALA A 3 -12.31 117.39 22.10
C ALA A 3 -12.58 116.13 21.24
N LEU A 4 -13.06 116.30 20.01
CA LEU A 4 -13.51 115.19 19.15
C LEU A 4 -12.75 115.04 17.81
N GLU A 5 -11.68 115.80 17.57
CA GLU A 5 -10.97 115.78 16.27
C GLU A 5 -9.63 115.02 16.28
N LEU A 6 -9.21 114.42 17.40
CA LEU A 6 -7.89 113.77 17.53
C LEU A 6 -7.91 112.23 17.61
N LEU A 7 -9.07 111.59 17.35
CA LEU A 7 -9.23 110.13 17.35
C LEU A 7 -9.57 109.54 15.97
N GLY A 8 -9.57 110.35 14.90
CA GLY A 8 -10.08 109.97 13.59
C GLY A 8 -9.08 109.40 12.58
N SER A 9 -7.76 109.46 12.82
CA SER A 9 -6.76 109.19 11.76
C SER A 9 -5.77 108.04 12.04
N VAL A 10 -5.93 107.29 13.14
CA VAL A 10 -5.07 106.12 13.45
C VAL A 10 -5.83 104.78 13.39
N GLY A 11 -7.18 104.82 13.31
CA GLY A 11 -8.02 103.61 13.38
C GLY A 11 -8.21 102.83 12.07
N VAL A 12 -7.87 103.39 10.89
CA VAL A 12 -8.16 102.74 9.59
C VAL A 12 -6.96 102.01 9.01
N SER A 13 -5.73 102.32 9.44
CA SER A 13 -4.50 101.71 8.93
C SER A 13 -4.07 100.44 9.69
N ALA A 14 -4.50 100.25 10.94
CA ALA A 14 -4.15 99.04 11.70
C ALA A 14 -5.01 97.82 11.35
N VAL A 15 -6.29 98.02 10.97
CA VAL A 15 -7.20 96.91 10.60
C VAL A 15 -6.91 96.40 9.18
N THR A 16 -6.51 97.28 8.25
CA THR A 16 -6.09 96.88 6.90
C THR A 16 -4.69 96.25 6.88
N ALA A 17 -3.74 96.73 7.69
CA ALA A 17 -2.41 96.11 7.81
C ALA A 17 -2.46 94.76 8.54
N GLY A 18 -3.26 94.63 9.61
CA GLY A 18 -3.46 93.36 10.34
C GLY A 18 -4.16 92.30 9.49
N GLY A 19 -5.14 92.69 8.66
CA GLY A 19 -5.83 91.79 7.74
C GLY A 19 -4.92 91.22 6.65
N ILE A 20 -3.95 91.99 6.15
CA ILE A 20 -2.99 91.53 5.15
C ILE A 20 -1.96 90.56 5.77
N VAL A 21 -1.51 90.81 7.00
CA VAL A 21 -0.59 89.90 7.72
C VAL A 21 -1.31 88.60 8.11
N TRP A 22 -2.56 88.66 8.56
CA TRP A 22 -3.35 87.47 8.90
C TRP A 22 -3.72 86.65 7.66
N ALA A 23 -4.12 87.29 6.55
CA ALA A 23 -4.38 86.60 5.28
C ALA A 23 -3.10 85.99 4.67
N GLY A 24 -1.95 86.66 4.81
CA GLY A 24 -0.64 86.12 4.45
C GLY A 24 -0.25 84.91 5.28
N ALA A 25 -0.40 85.00 6.61
CA ALA A 25 -0.14 83.91 7.54
C ALA A 25 -1.07 82.70 7.29
N GLN A 26 -2.35 82.92 6.98
CA GLN A 26 -3.30 81.85 6.67
C GLN A 26 -2.97 81.15 5.34
N ARG A 27 -2.49 81.89 4.33
CA ARG A 27 -2.01 81.31 3.06
C ARG A 27 -0.73 80.49 3.24
N VAL A 28 0.21 80.99 4.03
CA VAL A 28 1.48 80.30 4.31
C VAL A 28 1.25 79.07 5.20
N ALA A 29 0.42 79.20 6.24
CA ALA A 29 0.04 78.09 7.11
C ALA A 29 -0.76 77.02 6.35
N GLY A 30 -1.66 77.41 5.44
CA GLY A 30 -2.39 76.48 4.57
C GLY A 30 -1.46 75.68 3.65
N LYS A 31 -0.53 76.35 2.94
CA LYS A 31 0.46 75.67 2.10
C LYS A 31 1.42 74.77 2.90
N TRP A 32 1.80 75.20 4.10
CA TRP A 32 2.67 74.41 4.98
C TRP A 32 1.95 73.18 5.53
N LEU A 33 0.67 73.32 5.95
CA LEU A 33 -0.16 72.21 6.40
C LEU A 33 -0.42 71.22 5.26
N ASP A 34 -0.80 71.71 4.07
CA ASP A 34 -1.01 70.85 2.90
C ASP A 34 0.25 70.05 2.56
N SER A 35 1.43 70.69 2.55
CA SER A 35 2.71 70.00 2.31
C SER A 35 3.02 68.96 3.39
N ARG A 36 2.67 69.22 4.66
CA ARG A 36 2.85 68.24 5.74
C ARG A 36 1.86 67.07 5.63
N PHE A 37 0.61 67.35 5.23
CA PHE A 37 -0.42 66.34 5.04
C PHE A 37 -0.15 65.47 3.82
N THR A 38 0.29 66.03 2.70
CA THR A 38 0.68 65.25 1.52
C THR A 38 1.85 64.33 1.84
N HIS A 39 2.90 64.84 2.49
CA HIS A 39 4.02 63.99 2.91
C HIS A 39 3.61 62.87 3.87
N ARG A 40 2.73 63.14 4.85
CA ARG A 40 2.23 62.10 5.76
C ARG A 40 1.34 61.07 5.05
N LEU A 41 0.49 61.52 4.13
CA LEU A 41 -0.35 60.62 3.31
C LEU A 41 0.49 59.74 2.40
N GLU A 42 1.52 60.28 1.77
CA GLU A 42 2.47 59.52 0.95
C GLU A 42 3.23 58.50 1.79
N ALA A 43 3.72 58.89 2.98
CA ALA A 43 4.40 57.98 3.90
C ALA A 43 3.48 56.82 4.35
N VAL A 44 2.25 57.12 4.77
CA VAL A 44 1.27 56.10 5.19
C VAL A 44 0.85 55.22 4.02
N LYS A 45 0.67 55.77 2.81
CA LYS A 45 0.37 54.98 1.60
C LYS A 45 1.52 54.02 1.27
N LEU A 46 2.76 54.50 1.35
CA LEU A 46 3.94 53.68 1.09
C LEU A 46 4.10 52.58 2.14
N GLU A 47 3.89 52.88 3.43
CA GLU A 47 3.89 51.88 4.50
C GLU A 47 2.78 50.84 4.31
N GLY A 48 1.57 51.27 3.97
CA GLY A 48 0.46 50.38 3.68
C GLY A 48 0.72 49.48 2.47
N GLN A 49 1.31 50.03 1.40
CA GLN A 49 1.73 49.25 0.23
C GLN A 49 2.81 48.22 0.59
N ARG A 50 3.83 48.61 1.37
CA ARG A 50 4.88 47.70 1.82
C ARG A 50 4.33 46.57 2.69
N GLN A 51 3.40 46.86 3.60
CA GLN A 51 2.76 45.83 4.43
C GLN A 51 1.91 44.88 3.59
N LEU A 52 1.17 45.40 2.60
CA LEU A 52 0.40 44.57 1.68
C LEU A 52 1.31 43.69 0.81
N GLU A 53 2.45 44.20 0.35
CA GLU A 53 3.42 43.41 -0.40
C GLU A 53 4.10 42.34 0.46
N ALA A 54 4.51 42.70 1.68
CA ALA A 54 5.11 41.75 2.63
C ALA A 54 4.14 40.61 2.98
N THR A 55 2.90 40.93 3.35
CA THR A 55 1.87 39.92 3.64
C THR A 55 1.55 39.06 2.41
N ARG A 56 1.48 39.64 1.21
CA ARG A 56 1.32 38.87 -0.03
C ARG A 56 2.46 37.90 -0.25
N GLN A 57 3.71 38.33 -0.06
CA GLN A 57 4.88 37.46 -0.21
C GLN A 57 4.90 36.32 0.83
N GLU A 58 4.53 36.60 2.07
CA GLU A 58 4.39 35.57 3.12
C GLU A 58 3.29 34.56 2.76
N HIS A 59 2.14 35.03 2.26
CA HIS A 59 1.06 34.14 1.83
C HIS A 59 1.45 33.29 0.62
N THR A 60 2.13 33.87 -0.39
CA THR A 60 2.55 33.10 -1.57
C THR A 60 3.57 32.03 -1.19
N THR A 61 4.56 32.37 -0.37
CA THR A 61 5.57 31.40 0.10
C THR A 61 4.97 30.28 0.96
N PHE A 62 4.01 30.61 1.83
CA PHE A 62 3.26 29.61 2.60
C PHE A 62 2.46 28.66 1.69
N LEU A 63 1.74 29.20 0.71
CA LEU A 63 0.97 28.39 -0.25
C LEU A 63 1.87 27.50 -1.11
N GLU A 64 3.00 28.00 -1.56
CA GLU A 64 3.99 27.22 -2.32
C GLU A 64 4.52 26.06 -1.49
N ARG A 65 4.88 26.30 -0.22
CA ARG A 65 5.31 25.25 0.69
C ARG A 65 4.23 24.18 0.91
N GLN A 66 3.00 24.60 1.18
CA GLN A 66 1.87 23.67 1.35
C GLN A 66 1.60 22.84 0.08
N LYS A 67 1.67 23.48 -1.10
CA LYS A 67 1.53 22.78 -2.39
C LYS A 67 2.66 21.77 -2.59
N PHE A 68 3.91 22.14 -2.28
CA PHE A 68 5.07 21.26 -2.40
C PHE A 68 4.98 20.05 -1.45
N GLU A 69 4.60 20.26 -0.19
CA GLU A 69 4.41 19.18 0.80
C GLU A 69 3.32 18.20 0.33
N ARG A 70 2.17 18.71 -0.15
CA ARG A 70 1.10 17.87 -0.70
C ARG A 70 1.53 17.12 -1.95
N ALA A 71 2.20 17.78 -2.89
CA ALA A 71 2.72 17.15 -4.10
C ALA A 71 3.69 16.01 -3.78
N THR A 72 4.55 16.21 -2.77
CA THR A 72 5.50 15.18 -2.31
C THR A 72 4.78 13.97 -1.71
N LEU A 73 3.72 14.18 -0.91
CA LEU A 73 2.92 13.10 -0.35
C LEU A 73 2.16 12.33 -1.43
N LEU A 74 1.60 13.04 -2.42
CA LEU A 74 0.92 12.43 -3.57
C LEU A 74 1.88 11.62 -4.43
N ASP A 75 3.08 12.12 -4.72
CA ASP A 75 4.11 11.40 -5.46
C ASP A 75 4.55 10.11 -4.74
N ARG A 76 4.75 10.19 -3.41
CA ARG A 76 5.05 9.00 -2.60
C ARG A 76 3.91 8.00 -2.62
N SER A 77 2.67 8.46 -2.45
CA SER A 77 1.48 7.61 -2.50
C SER A 77 1.33 6.93 -3.86
N ALA A 78 1.50 7.67 -4.96
CA ALA A 78 1.46 7.14 -6.32
C ALA A 78 2.53 6.06 -6.54
N LYS A 79 3.76 6.28 -6.07
CA LYS A 79 4.86 5.30 -6.14
C LYS A 79 4.58 4.05 -5.31
N LEU A 80 4.01 4.20 -4.11
CA LEU A 80 3.61 3.06 -3.28
C LEU A 80 2.52 2.23 -3.97
N ASN A 81 1.49 2.89 -4.49
CA ASN A 81 0.42 2.21 -5.24
C ASN A 81 0.98 1.50 -6.48
N GLN A 82 1.91 2.11 -7.21
CA GLN A 82 2.56 1.47 -8.35
C GLN A 82 3.29 0.18 -7.94
N ARG A 83 4.03 0.21 -6.82
CA ARG A 83 4.69 -0.98 -6.27
C ARG A 83 3.69 -2.02 -5.78
N GLU A 84 2.58 -1.60 -5.20
CA GLU A 84 1.49 -2.49 -4.80
C GLU A 84 0.96 -3.29 -6.00
N PHE A 85 0.74 -2.64 -7.15
CA PHE A 85 0.31 -3.31 -8.39
C PHE A 85 1.34 -4.29 -8.97
N GLU A 86 2.63 -4.08 -8.72
CA GLU A 86 3.69 -5.02 -9.14
C GLU A 86 3.75 -6.24 -8.22
N VAL A 87 3.57 -6.03 -6.92
CA VAL A 87 3.78 -7.04 -5.87
C VAL A 87 2.58 -7.97 -5.69
N ILE A 88 1.36 -7.46 -5.80
CA ILE A 88 0.14 -8.26 -5.57
C ILE A 88 0.04 -9.46 -6.51
N PRO A 89 0.25 -9.32 -7.84
CA PRO A 89 0.19 -10.46 -8.76
C PRO A 89 1.22 -11.55 -8.43
N ASP A 90 2.45 -11.18 -8.03
CA ASP A 90 3.48 -12.15 -7.65
C ASP A 90 3.08 -12.91 -6.38
N ILE A 91 2.62 -12.21 -5.33
CA ILE A 91 2.12 -12.87 -4.11
C ILE A 91 0.94 -13.79 -4.44
N TRP A 92 0.00 -13.32 -5.26
CA TRP A 92 -1.18 -14.09 -5.65
C TRP A 92 -0.81 -15.36 -6.44
N GLU A 93 0.11 -15.26 -7.40
CA GLU A 93 0.62 -16.42 -8.15
C GLU A 93 1.21 -17.46 -7.20
N ARG A 94 2.11 -17.05 -6.29
CA ARG A 94 2.71 -17.97 -5.31
C ARG A 94 1.69 -18.55 -4.33
N ALA A 95 0.71 -17.76 -3.89
CA ALA A 95 -0.37 -18.22 -3.04
C ALA A 95 -1.21 -19.31 -3.75
N THR A 96 -1.48 -19.11 -5.04
CA THR A 96 -2.22 -20.05 -5.89
C THR A 96 -1.44 -21.36 -6.08
N GLU A 97 -0.15 -21.27 -6.38
CA GLU A 97 0.73 -22.44 -6.50
C GLU A 97 0.77 -23.24 -5.19
N ALA A 98 0.95 -22.57 -4.05
CA ALA A 98 0.99 -23.20 -2.73
C ALA A 98 -0.34 -23.86 -2.37
N HIS A 99 -1.46 -23.20 -2.64
CA HIS A 99 -2.80 -23.71 -2.40
C HIS A 99 -3.04 -25.04 -3.13
N TYR A 100 -2.82 -25.07 -4.45
CA TYR A 100 -3.04 -26.29 -5.23
C TYR A 100 -2.01 -27.38 -4.91
N ALA A 101 -0.76 -27.03 -4.60
CA ALA A 101 0.22 -28.00 -4.15
C ALA A 101 -0.19 -28.67 -2.83
N ILE A 102 -0.79 -27.92 -1.90
CA ILE A 102 -1.31 -28.45 -0.65
C ILE A 102 -2.57 -29.27 -0.85
N LEU A 103 -3.54 -28.82 -1.66
CA LEU A 103 -4.72 -29.63 -1.98
C LEU A 103 -4.32 -30.98 -2.61
N LYS A 104 -3.34 -30.96 -3.52
CA LYS A 104 -2.77 -32.18 -4.10
C LYS A 104 -2.08 -33.04 -3.05
N LEU A 105 -1.35 -32.45 -2.10
CA LEU A 105 -0.70 -33.19 -1.02
C LEU A 105 -1.71 -33.89 -0.11
N ILE A 106 -2.77 -33.17 0.26
CA ILE A 106 -3.73 -33.63 1.25
C ILE A 106 -4.92 -34.37 0.62
N SER A 107 -5.08 -34.44 -0.70
CA SER A 107 -6.24 -35.13 -1.30
C SER A 107 -6.38 -36.57 -0.78
N ILE A 108 -7.62 -36.96 -0.47
CA ILE A 108 -7.99 -38.34 -0.07
C ILE A 108 -7.83 -39.28 -1.27
N TRP A 109 -8.18 -38.79 -2.46
CA TRP A 109 -8.05 -39.51 -3.71
C TRP A 109 -6.72 -39.15 -4.36
N GLN A 110 -5.72 -40.00 -4.13
CA GLN A 110 -4.43 -39.93 -4.78
C GLN A 110 -4.39 -40.96 -5.91
N GLU A 111 -4.31 -40.51 -7.16
CA GLU A 111 -4.08 -41.41 -8.28
C GLU A 111 -2.60 -41.81 -8.33
N GLY A 112 -2.33 -43.09 -8.04
CA GLY A 112 -1.00 -43.69 -8.11
C GLY A 112 -0.85 -44.58 -9.33
N ALA A 113 0.37 -44.67 -9.87
CA ALA A 113 0.67 -45.63 -10.94
C ALA A 113 0.78 -47.04 -10.35
N ASP A 114 0.02 -48.00 -10.90
CA ASP A 114 0.16 -49.41 -10.52
C ASP A 114 1.35 -50.05 -11.27
N VAL A 115 2.56 -49.72 -10.81
CA VAL A 115 3.81 -50.19 -11.41
C VAL A 115 3.98 -51.71 -11.32
N GLY A 116 3.31 -52.35 -10.36
CA GLY A 116 3.27 -53.80 -10.22
C GLY A 116 2.56 -54.50 -11.36
N ARG A 117 1.72 -53.82 -12.16
CA ARG A 117 1.05 -54.44 -13.32
C ARG A 117 1.85 -54.34 -14.62
N LEU A 118 2.87 -53.49 -14.68
CA LEU A 118 3.72 -53.33 -15.85
C LEU A 118 4.51 -54.62 -16.13
N SER A 119 4.83 -54.86 -17.41
CA SER A 119 5.85 -55.84 -17.80
C SER A 119 7.25 -55.32 -17.46
N GLU A 120 8.26 -56.20 -17.39
CA GLU A 120 9.62 -55.76 -17.03
C GLU A 120 10.20 -54.69 -17.97
N PRO A 121 10.03 -54.79 -19.31
CA PRO A 121 10.48 -53.71 -20.21
C PRO A 121 9.75 -52.38 -19.99
N GLU A 122 8.44 -52.42 -19.74
CA GLU A 122 7.65 -51.22 -19.44
C GLU A 122 8.03 -50.61 -18.09
N PHE A 123 8.34 -51.45 -17.11
CA PHE A 123 8.78 -51.03 -15.79
C PHE A 123 10.13 -50.31 -15.86
N GLU A 124 11.10 -50.83 -16.60
CA GLU A 124 12.39 -50.13 -16.80
C GLU A 124 12.21 -48.81 -17.54
N ALA A 125 11.39 -48.77 -18.59
CA ALA A 125 11.06 -47.53 -19.30
C ALA A 125 10.34 -46.51 -18.40
N PHE A 126 9.51 -46.98 -17.46
CA PHE A 126 8.87 -46.14 -16.45
C PHE A 126 9.88 -45.59 -15.44
N LEU A 127 10.77 -46.44 -14.91
CA LEU A 127 11.79 -46.04 -13.94
C LEU A 127 12.74 -44.99 -14.53
N ASP A 128 13.11 -45.11 -15.80
CA ASP A 128 13.97 -44.14 -16.49
C ASP A 128 13.39 -42.72 -16.41
N LYS A 129 12.08 -42.58 -16.67
CA LYS A 129 11.35 -41.30 -16.64
C LYS A 129 10.89 -40.84 -15.27
N SER A 130 11.00 -41.70 -14.26
CA SER A 130 10.54 -41.40 -12.90
C SER A 130 11.45 -40.38 -12.20
N ARG A 131 10.89 -39.68 -11.20
CA ARG A 131 11.62 -38.76 -10.29
C ARG A 131 12.51 -39.48 -9.26
N LEU A 132 12.55 -40.81 -9.27
CA LEU A 132 13.37 -41.59 -8.34
C LEU A 132 14.85 -41.35 -8.61
N GLU A 133 15.63 -41.26 -7.54
CA GLU A 133 17.09 -41.25 -7.62
C GLU A 133 17.62 -42.62 -8.05
N THR A 134 18.84 -42.67 -8.60
CA THR A 134 19.43 -43.92 -9.12
C THR A 134 19.42 -45.06 -8.09
N TRP A 135 19.78 -44.77 -6.84
CA TRP A 135 19.76 -45.77 -5.77
C TRP A 135 18.33 -46.25 -5.42
N GLN A 136 17.33 -45.37 -5.49
CA GLN A 136 15.92 -45.76 -5.28
C GLN A 136 15.39 -46.63 -6.42
N LYS A 137 15.85 -46.38 -7.65
CA LYS A 137 15.55 -47.22 -8.82
C LYS A 137 16.13 -48.63 -8.63
N ASP A 138 17.32 -48.75 -8.06
CA ASP A 138 17.92 -50.06 -7.75
C ASP A 138 17.19 -50.78 -6.62
N GLU A 139 16.78 -50.06 -5.57
CA GLU A 139 15.96 -50.63 -4.49
C GLU A 139 14.63 -51.19 -5.00
N ILE A 140 13.88 -50.43 -5.79
CA ILE A 140 12.58 -50.88 -6.31
C ILE A 140 12.72 -52.05 -7.32
N ARG A 141 13.84 -52.14 -8.05
CA ARG A 141 14.14 -53.30 -8.91
C ARG A 141 14.29 -54.59 -8.10
N ALA A 142 14.95 -54.50 -6.94
CA ALA A 142 15.18 -55.63 -6.04
C ALA A 142 13.91 -56.10 -5.30
N LEU A 143 12.84 -55.31 -5.31
CA LEU A 143 11.57 -55.66 -4.68
C LEU A 143 10.71 -56.58 -5.56
N ASP A 144 9.93 -57.44 -4.88
CA ASP A 144 8.87 -58.23 -5.49
C ASP A 144 7.87 -57.34 -6.24
N ARG A 145 7.32 -57.85 -7.35
CA ARG A 145 6.35 -57.14 -8.20
C ARG A 145 5.21 -56.45 -7.42
N PHE A 146 4.68 -57.11 -6.39
CA PHE A 146 3.59 -56.59 -5.55
C PHE A 146 4.02 -55.44 -4.63
N LYS A 147 5.29 -55.41 -4.20
CA LYS A 147 5.83 -54.39 -3.29
C LYS A 147 6.29 -53.13 -4.04
N ARG A 148 6.57 -53.25 -5.35
CA ARG A 148 6.96 -52.12 -6.20
C ARG A 148 5.91 -50.99 -6.17
N THR A 149 4.61 -51.33 -6.25
CA THR A 149 3.52 -50.34 -6.21
C THR A 149 3.48 -49.60 -4.88
N THR A 150 3.58 -50.31 -3.76
CA THR A 150 3.60 -49.69 -2.43
C THR A 150 4.80 -48.76 -2.27
N TYR A 151 6.02 -49.24 -2.61
CA TYR A 151 7.24 -48.44 -2.51
C TYR A 151 7.15 -47.16 -3.36
N TYR A 152 6.67 -47.28 -4.60
CA TYR A 152 6.54 -46.12 -5.47
C TYR A 152 5.47 -45.14 -4.97
N SER A 153 4.34 -45.63 -4.48
CA SER A 153 3.27 -44.81 -3.88
C SER A 153 3.78 -44.01 -2.68
N ASP A 154 4.58 -44.63 -1.81
CA ASP A 154 5.20 -43.97 -0.67
C ASP A 154 6.17 -42.88 -1.13
N ALA A 155 7.03 -43.18 -2.11
CA ALA A 155 7.94 -42.19 -2.70
C ALA A 155 7.20 -41.00 -3.34
N GLN A 156 6.07 -41.24 -4.03
CA GLN A 156 5.22 -40.18 -4.56
C GLN A 156 4.65 -39.27 -3.45
N GLY A 157 4.36 -39.82 -2.26
CA GLY A 157 3.99 -39.04 -1.08
C GLY A 157 5.06 -38.02 -0.71
N TRP A 158 6.33 -38.44 -0.66
CA TRP A 158 7.47 -37.55 -0.40
C TRP A 158 7.69 -36.52 -1.50
N PHE A 159 7.51 -36.88 -2.76
CA PHE A 159 7.60 -35.92 -3.87
C PHE A 159 6.54 -34.82 -3.77
N ARG A 160 5.28 -35.18 -3.48
CA ARG A 160 4.21 -34.19 -3.26
C ARG A 160 4.51 -33.30 -2.05
N HIS A 161 5.06 -33.88 -0.98
CA HIS A 161 5.45 -33.11 0.21
C HIS A 161 6.52 -32.07 -0.12
N GLN A 162 7.56 -32.47 -0.85
CA GLN A 162 8.62 -31.57 -1.28
C GLN A 162 8.08 -30.45 -2.19
N ASP A 163 7.23 -30.79 -3.16
CA ASP A 163 6.62 -29.82 -4.07
C ASP A 163 5.78 -28.78 -3.29
N ALA A 164 4.95 -29.25 -2.36
CA ALA A 164 4.15 -28.38 -1.49
C ALA A 164 5.02 -27.50 -0.57
N ASN A 165 6.09 -28.07 0.00
CA ASN A 165 7.03 -27.32 0.83
C ASN A 165 7.69 -26.18 0.05
N LEU A 166 8.17 -26.46 -1.17
CA LEU A 166 8.77 -25.45 -2.04
C LEU A 166 7.79 -24.33 -2.37
N ALA A 167 6.54 -24.68 -2.70
CA ALA A 167 5.50 -23.70 -3.00
C ALA A 167 5.14 -22.83 -1.79
N VAL A 168 4.99 -23.42 -0.59
CA VAL A 168 4.74 -22.67 0.66
C VAL A 168 5.90 -21.73 0.98
N VAL A 169 7.15 -22.17 0.83
CA VAL A 169 8.33 -21.32 1.04
C VAL A 169 8.35 -20.17 0.04
N ALA A 170 8.03 -20.42 -1.22
CA ALA A 170 7.95 -19.38 -2.25
C ALA A 170 6.87 -18.34 -1.92
N PHE A 171 5.68 -18.78 -1.52
CA PHE A 171 4.61 -17.90 -1.05
C PHE A 171 5.03 -17.07 0.16
N ASN A 172 5.59 -17.69 1.20
CA ASN A 172 6.05 -16.97 2.40
C ASN A 172 7.10 -15.90 2.06
N ARG A 173 8.02 -16.21 1.13
CA ARG A 173 9.03 -15.25 0.68
C ARG A 173 8.39 -14.08 -0.08
N ALA A 174 7.48 -14.36 -1.01
CA ALA A 174 6.78 -13.31 -1.76
C ALA A 174 5.96 -12.42 -0.82
N ALA A 175 5.18 -13.00 0.08
CA ALA A 175 4.39 -12.28 1.08
C ALA A 175 5.27 -11.40 1.99
N ALA A 176 6.36 -11.96 2.53
CA ALA A 176 7.28 -11.22 3.39
C ALA A 176 7.94 -10.04 2.65
N ASN A 177 8.45 -10.27 1.44
CA ASN A 177 9.11 -9.24 0.63
C ASN A 177 8.12 -8.14 0.20
N GLY A 178 6.88 -8.51 -0.09
CA GLY A 178 5.85 -7.59 -0.56
C GLY A 178 5.08 -6.87 0.53
N SER A 179 5.11 -7.37 1.78
CA SER A 179 4.30 -6.88 2.90
C SER A 179 4.35 -5.37 3.13
N ILE A 180 5.52 -4.75 2.93
CA ILE A 180 5.73 -3.30 3.12
C ILE A 180 4.99 -2.43 2.10
N PHE A 181 4.60 -3.00 0.96
CA PHE A 181 3.92 -2.31 -0.13
C PHE A 181 2.42 -2.60 -0.17
N LEU A 182 1.94 -3.56 0.63
CA LEU A 182 0.53 -3.91 0.67
C LEU A 182 -0.25 -2.96 1.58
N HIS A 183 -1.47 -2.66 1.20
CA HIS A 183 -2.43 -2.10 2.14
C HIS A 183 -2.61 -3.05 3.35
N PRO A 184 -2.72 -2.56 4.60
CA PRO A 184 -2.79 -3.40 5.79
C PRO A 184 -3.91 -4.45 5.75
N GLU A 185 -5.05 -4.09 5.18
CA GLU A 185 -6.18 -5.00 4.98
C GLU A 185 -5.84 -6.13 4.00
N THR A 186 -5.24 -5.81 2.85
CA THR A 186 -4.81 -6.79 1.84
C THR A 186 -3.79 -7.76 2.44
N HIS A 187 -2.82 -7.23 3.20
CA HIS A 187 -1.84 -8.04 3.93
C HIS A 187 -2.53 -8.99 4.92
N ALA A 188 -3.48 -8.50 5.72
CA ALA A 188 -4.21 -9.34 6.67
C ALA A 188 -4.98 -10.49 5.98
N ARG A 189 -5.58 -10.24 4.81
CA ARG A 189 -6.27 -11.27 4.02
C ARG A 189 -5.32 -12.34 3.48
N PHE A 190 -4.15 -11.95 2.97
CA PHE A 190 -3.12 -12.92 2.57
C PHE A 190 -2.61 -13.74 3.74
N GLU A 191 -2.40 -13.13 4.91
CA GLU A 191 -1.94 -13.85 6.10
C GLU A 191 -3.00 -14.80 6.66
N GLU A 192 -4.27 -14.41 6.68
CA GLU A 192 -5.38 -15.28 7.08
C GLU A 192 -5.45 -16.53 6.19
N PHE A 193 -5.40 -16.33 4.86
CA PHE A 193 -5.37 -17.42 3.89
C PHE A 193 -4.12 -18.31 4.05
N GLY A 194 -2.96 -17.66 4.15
CA GLY A 194 -1.67 -18.31 4.29
C GLY A 194 -1.56 -19.15 5.57
N GLU A 195 -2.13 -18.69 6.67
CA GLU A 195 -2.05 -19.39 7.95
C GLU A 195 -2.85 -20.69 7.95
N ALA A 196 -4.06 -20.71 7.42
CA ALA A 196 -4.86 -21.94 7.28
C ALA A 196 -4.10 -23.00 6.46
N MET A 197 -3.53 -22.56 5.33
CA MET A 197 -2.72 -23.39 4.46
C MET A 197 -1.46 -23.94 5.16
N ARG A 198 -0.73 -23.08 5.89
CA ARG A 198 0.46 -23.47 6.66
C ARG A 198 0.13 -24.45 7.79
N GLN A 199 -1.01 -24.28 8.47
CA GLN A 199 -1.45 -25.21 9.52
C GLN A 199 -1.70 -26.61 8.95
N ALA A 200 -2.43 -26.71 7.84
CA ALA A 200 -2.68 -27.99 7.16
C ALA A 200 -1.36 -28.65 6.73
N PHE A 201 -0.45 -27.90 6.10
CA PHE A 201 0.86 -28.41 5.68
C PHE A 201 1.71 -28.89 6.86
N ARG A 202 1.85 -28.09 7.94
CA ARG A 202 2.62 -28.47 9.13
C ARG A 202 2.06 -29.74 9.76
N HIS A 203 0.74 -29.81 9.96
CA HIS A 203 0.09 -30.97 10.55
C HIS A 203 0.29 -32.22 9.68
N TRP A 204 0.11 -32.12 8.36
CA TRP A 204 0.37 -33.24 7.45
C TRP A 204 1.84 -33.67 7.47
N SER A 205 2.76 -32.71 7.44
CA SER A 205 4.21 -32.96 7.49
C SER A 205 4.64 -33.67 8.76
N MET A 206 4.08 -33.31 9.91
CA MET A 206 4.34 -33.99 11.18
C MET A 206 3.87 -35.45 11.12
N ASN A 207 2.66 -35.70 10.61
CA ASN A 207 2.15 -37.06 10.49
C ASN A 207 3.03 -37.93 9.56
N LEU A 208 3.47 -37.37 8.43
CA LEU A 208 4.36 -38.08 7.50
C LEU A 208 5.72 -38.41 8.16
N GLN A 209 6.32 -37.46 8.87
CA GLN A 209 7.64 -37.64 9.48
C GLN A 209 7.64 -38.63 10.64
N PHE A 210 6.64 -38.54 11.51
CA PHE A 210 6.57 -39.38 12.71
C PHE A 210 5.89 -40.72 12.48
N ARG A 211 5.40 -40.99 11.26
CA ARG A 211 4.55 -42.16 10.94
C ARG A 211 3.49 -42.36 12.02
N LEU A 212 2.84 -41.27 12.40
CA LEU A 212 1.70 -41.34 13.31
C LEU A 212 0.58 -41.99 12.49
N ASP A 213 0.57 -43.32 12.49
CA ASP A 213 -0.33 -44.22 11.76
C ASP A 213 -1.79 -44.12 12.27
N GLY A 214 -2.23 -42.93 12.66
CA GLY A 214 -3.63 -42.62 12.83
C GLY A 214 -4.28 -42.65 11.46
N ASN A 215 -5.30 -43.51 11.31
CA ASN A 215 -6.11 -43.57 10.11
C ASN A 215 -6.47 -42.13 9.66
N PRO A 216 -6.12 -41.71 8.42
CA PRO A 216 -6.44 -40.36 7.94
C PRO A 216 -7.95 -40.06 7.94
N LEU A 217 -8.79 -41.08 8.13
CA LEU A 217 -10.25 -40.99 8.29
C LEU A 217 -10.73 -40.99 9.77
N SER A 218 -9.88 -41.27 10.76
CA SER A 218 -10.26 -41.28 12.18
C SER A 218 -9.96 -39.97 12.90
N LYS A 219 -9.75 -38.89 12.13
CA LYS A 219 -9.27 -37.64 12.69
C LYS A 219 -10.41 -36.82 13.28
N GLU A 220 -10.12 -36.23 14.42
CA GLU A 220 -10.99 -35.31 15.16
C GLU A 220 -11.54 -34.22 14.23
N GLU A 221 -12.76 -33.74 14.53
CA GLU A 221 -13.49 -32.75 13.73
C GLU A 221 -12.66 -31.46 13.47
N ASP A 222 -11.69 -31.19 14.35
CA ASP A 222 -10.80 -30.02 14.32
C ASP A 222 -9.42 -30.26 13.69
N ASP A 223 -9.20 -31.37 12.94
CA ASP A 223 -7.93 -31.58 12.23
C ASP A 223 -7.69 -30.49 11.17
N PRO A 224 -6.56 -29.73 11.23
CA PRO A 224 -6.25 -28.68 10.27
C PRO A 224 -6.28 -29.14 8.80
N VAL A 225 -5.93 -30.41 8.54
CA VAL A 225 -5.99 -30.97 7.18
C VAL A 225 -7.43 -31.17 6.73
N SER A 226 -8.29 -31.73 7.57
CA SER A 226 -9.72 -31.89 7.29
C SER A 226 -10.44 -30.55 7.13
N LEU A 227 -10.13 -29.58 7.98
CA LEU A 227 -10.65 -28.21 7.88
C LEU A 227 -10.27 -27.59 6.53
N TYR A 228 -8.99 -27.60 6.18
CA TYR A 228 -8.52 -26.99 4.93
C TYR A 228 -9.03 -27.73 3.67
N ARG A 229 -9.26 -29.04 3.73
CA ARG A 229 -9.95 -29.75 2.64
C ARG A 229 -11.39 -29.27 2.45
N LYS A 230 -12.08 -28.93 3.54
CA LYS A 230 -13.48 -28.52 3.52
C LYS A 230 -13.64 -27.06 3.08
N ASP A 231 -12.79 -26.17 3.58
CA ASP A 231 -12.94 -24.72 3.41
C ASP A 231 -11.83 -24.04 2.57
N GLY A 232 -10.81 -24.78 2.15
CA GLY A 232 -9.65 -24.22 1.44
C GLY A 232 -10.01 -23.54 0.12
N ASP A 233 -10.88 -24.15 -0.67
CA ASP A 233 -11.37 -23.58 -1.94
C ASP A 233 -12.22 -22.32 -1.69
N GLU A 234 -13.08 -22.34 -0.66
CA GLU A 234 -13.88 -21.18 -0.28
C GLU A 234 -12.97 -20.01 0.11
N ARG A 235 -11.98 -20.24 0.97
CA ARG A 235 -10.99 -19.23 1.38
C ARG A 235 -10.20 -18.67 0.19
N TYR A 236 -9.79 -19.54 -0.73
CA TYR A 236 -9.10 -19.13 -1.96
C TYR A 236 -9.99 -18.21 -2.81
N HIS A 237 -11.25 -18.59 -3.02
CA HIS A 237 -12.21 -17.78 -3.76
C HIS A 237 -12.59 -16.47 -3.05
N THR A 238 -12.68 -16.47 -1.72
CA THR A 238 -12.88 -15.24 -0.93
C THR A 238 -11.74 -14.27 -1.13
N LEU A 239 -10.48 -14.73 -1.06
CA LEU A 239 -9.30 -13.90 -1.32
C LEU A 239 -9.28 -13.40 -2.77
N ALA A 240 -9.55 -14.27 -3.74
CA ALA A 240 -9.63 -13.89 -5.15
C ALA A 240 -10.70 -12.83 -5.42
N GLY A 241 -11.89 -12.99 -4.82
CA GLY A 241 -13.01 -12.05 -4.91
C GLY A 241 -12.63 -10.69 -4.34
N TYR A 242 -12.05 -10.67 -3.13
CA TYR A 242 -11.54 -9.46 -2.51
C TYR A 242 -10.52 -8.72 -3.39
N LEU A 243 -9.53 -9.44 -3.93
CA LEU A 243 -8.52 -8.83 -4.80
C LEU A 243 -9.14 -8.26 -6.08
N ARG A 244 -10.08 -8.99 -6.69
CA ARG A 244 -10.79 -8.51 -7.89
C ARG A 244 -11.60 -7.26 -7.62
N GLU A 245 -12.41 -7.26 -6.56
CA GLU A 245 -13.22 -6.11 -6.17
C GLU A 245 -12.38 -4.88 -5.86
N ARG A 246 -11.25 -5.08 -5.18
CA ARG A 246 -10.37 -3.98 -4.74
C ARG A 246 -9.54 -3.38 -5.86
N TYR A 247 -9.00 -4.20 -6.77
CA TYR A 247 -7.98 -3.78 -7.71
C TYR A 247 -8.41 -3.83 -9.19
N TRP A 248 -9.51 -4.51 -9.52
CA TRP A 248 -9.97 -4.66 -10.91
C TRP A 248 -11.38 -4.13 -11.20
N ILE A 249 -12.27 -4.04 -10.21
CA ILE A 249 -13.62 -3.48 -10.42
C ILE A 249 -13.58 -1.98 -10.15
N THR A 250 -13.76 -1.18 -11.20
CA THR A 250 -13.92 0.26 -11.10
C THR A 250 -15.25 0.61 -10.40
N PRO A 251 -15.32 1.67 -9.58
CA PRO A 251 -16.54 2.05 -8.83
C PRO A 251 -17.80 2.28 -9.68
N GLU A 252 -17.64 2.43 -11.00
CA GLU A 252 -18.75 2.68 -11.94
C GLU A 252 -19.34 1.39 -12.54
N GLY A 253 -18.84 0.21 -12.19
CA GLY A 253 -19.37 -1.07 -12.68
C GLY A 253 -19.01 -1.37 -14.14
N GLU A 254 -18.23 -0.53 -14.80
CA GLU A 254 -17.61 -0.84 -16.09
C GLU A 254 -16.37 -1.72 -15.84
N ALA A 255 -16.46 -2.98 -16.26
CA ALA A 255 -15.30 -3.87 -16.36
C ALA A 255 -14.38 -3.33 -17.46
N LEU A 256 -13.07 -3.25 -17.17
CA LEU A 256 -12.01 -2.89 -18.11
C LEU A 256 -11.99 -3.79 -19.36
#